data_AF-A0A536WZU3-F1
#
_entry.id   AF-A0A536WZU3-F1
#
_cell.length_a   1.000
_cell.length_b   1.000
_cell.length_c   1.000
_cell.angle_alpha   90.00
_cell.angle_beta   90.00
_cell.angle_gamma   90.00
#
_symmetry.space_group_name_H-M   'P 1'
#
loop_
_entity.id
_entity.type
_entity.pdbx_description
1 polymer ?
#
loop_
_entity_poly.entity_id
_entity_poly.type
_entity_poly.pdbx_seq_one_letter_code
_entity_poly.pdbx_strand_id
1 'polypeptide(L)'
;MLHRLSRILNEPVMGFLALAALCVGGAPMLFALPPAIARTLDIAGWAIIGAFALEYLVHLALAPDRRAYVLNRWRIVDALIILAPLVSLLPFAPDVLRSSPALRVLRLARVLLFGARARHGLVAGAEMGIARAAPSGPPRVTELAPEGTPRPLEWRELIAWSTRPDERWVHAVNLDAAHIEKVARIAELPDVMVDAALRESSYPRLESSARWAAFAMSLPGWGDEPRTPVLLLVSRRHLLSLSLHPVELQSRPGNDELPWGTRCALHVIREVLERNEALALRVEHELAGLETLPAQQSPESFFQAIFRLKRNIVLAKGDLWRLRALLGTLAEGRRELPGLGGDNACLRQLAEQADYLHETIEKAHEQLLTLLDLHLNIASYDVNRFMRLLAVVSSLALIPTIIGGLLGMNIAGNPWPLTLAQVAFGTFILMLCVLYAFLAKGWLR
;
A
#
# COMPACT_ATOMS: atom_id res chain seq x y z
N MET A 1 2.98 -26.60 12.95
CA MET A 1 2.01 -27.25 12.05
C MET A 1 0.94 -26.27 11.55
N LEU A 2 0.29 -25.49 12.42
CA LEU A 2 -0.73 -24.48 12.07
C LEU A 2 -0.28 -23.45 11.00
N HIS A 3 0.95 -22.93 11.09
CA HIS A 3 1.51 -22.02 10.07
C HIS A 3 1.77 -22.65 8.69
N ARG A 4 1.97 -23.98 8.61
CA ARG A 4 2.07 -24.67 7.31
C ARG A 4 0.67 -24.88 6.72
N LEU A 5 -0.31 -25.20 7.56
CA LEU A 5 -1.72 -25.32 7.15
C LEU A 5 -2.29 -23.99 6.64
N SER A 6 -1.96 -22.88 7.30
CA SER A 6 -2.38 -21.54 6.85
C SER A 6 -1.79 -21.12 5.51
N ARG A 7 -0.60 -21.64 5.13
CA ARG A 7 -0.01 -21.40 3.80
C ARG A 7 -0.68 -22.21 2.68
N ILE A 8 -1.23 -23.39 3.00
CA ILE A 8 -1.95 -24.23 2.04
C ILE A 8 -3.37 -23.71 1.84
N LEU A 9 -4.03 -23.27 2.91
CA LEU A 9 -5.36 -22.63 2.88
C LEU A 9 -5.23 -21.13 2.59
N ASN A 10 -4.53 -20.80 1.50
CA ASN A 10 -4.37 -19.42 1.07
C ASN A 10 -5.63 -18.93 0.30
N GLU A 11 -5.71 -17.62 0.09
CA GLU A 11 -6.86 -16.97 -0.54
C GLU A 11 -7.21 -17.55 -1.95
N PRO A 12 -6.23 -17.87 -2.83
CA PRO A 12 -6.52 -18.53 -4.11
C PRO A 12 -7.16 -19.92 -3.98
N VAL A 13 -6.69 -20.75 -3.06
CA VAL A 13 -7.25 -22.10 -2.83
C VAL A 13 -8.68 -22.01 -2.30
N MET A 14 -8.94 -21.07 -1.39
CA MET A 14 -10.28 -20.84 -0.87
C MET A 14 -11.24 -20.30 -1.94
N GLY A 15 -10.74 -19.44 -2.85
CA GLY A 15 -11.50 -18.97 -4.01
C GLY A 15 -11.87 -20.08 -4.99
N PHE A 16 -10.93 -20.99 -5.26
CA PHE A 16 -11.20 -22.18 -6.09
C PHE A 16 -12.26 -23.08 -5.45
N LEU A 17 -12.15 -23.37 -4.14
CA LEU A 17 -13.13 -24.17 -3.41
C LEU A 17 -14.52 -23.52 -3.37
N ALA A 18 -14.59 -22.18 -3.30
CA ALA A 18 -15.85 -21.45 -3.39
C ALA A 18 -16.53 -21.65 -4.75
N LEU A 19 -15.77 -21.56 -5.85
CA LEU A 19 -16.29 -21.78 -7.21
C LEU A 19 -16.72 -23.25 -7.42
N ALA A 20 -15.92 -24.20 -6.93
CA ALA A 20 -16.27 -25.62 -6.98
C ALA A 20 -17.57 -25.90 -6.22
N ALA A 21 -17.78 -25.27 -5.05
CA ALA A 21 -19.03 -25.39 -4.29
C ALA A 21 -20.25 -24.87 -5.05
N LEU A 22 -20.09 -23.87 -5.92
CA LEU A 22 -21.16 -23.37 -6.79
C LEU A 22 -21.58 -24.42 -7.81
N CYS A 23 -20.62 -25.05 -8.48
CA CYS A 23 -20.88 -26.10 -9.46
C CYS A 23 -21.53 -27.32 -8.79
N VAL A 24 -21.00 -27.73 -7.64
CA VAL A 24 -21.52 -28.86 -6.85
C VAL A 24 -22.94 -28.59 -6.34
N GLY A 25 -23.22 -27.36 -5.88
CA GLY A 25 -24.54 -26.97 -5.39
C GLY A 25 -25.58 -26.71 -6.49
N GLY A 26 -25.15 -26.22 -7.66
CA GLY A 26 -26.01 -25.84 -8.77
C GLY A 26 -26.35 -27.00 -9.72
N ALA A 27 -25.45 -27.98 -9.91
CA ALA A 27 -25.68 -29.09 -10.84
C ALA A 27 -26.98 -29.89 -10.57
N PRO A 28 -27.34 -30.21 -9.30
CA PRO A 28 -28.61 -30.90 -9.01
C PRO A 28 -29.86 -30.03 -9.21
N MET A 29 -29.72 -28.70 -9.35
CA MET A 29 -30.83 -27.78 -9.62
C MET A 29 -31.12 -27.66 -11.12
N LEU A 30 -30.09 -27.84 -11.95
CA LEU A 30 -30.18 -27.70 -13.40
C LEU A 30 -30.43 -29.03 -14.12
N PHE A 31 -29.99 -30.15 -13.53
CA PHE A 31 -30.02 -31.45 -14.17
C PHE A 31 -30.65 -32.52 -13.26
N ALA A 32 -31.43 -33.42 -13.85
CA ALA A 32 -31.88 -34.64 -13.19
C ALA A 32 -30.72 -35.64 -13.13
N LEU A 33 -30.04 -35.71 -11.99
CA LEU A 33 -28.84 -36.53 -11.81
C LEU A 33 -29.16 -37.95 -11.31
N PRO A 34 -28.47 -38.99 -11.80
CA PRO A 34 -28.52 -40.33 -11.22
C PRO A 34 -28.16 -40.30 -9.72
N PRO A 35 -28.77 -41.16 -8.88
CA PRO A 35 -28.59 -41.15 -7.43
C PRO A 35 -27.15 -41.46 -6.96
N ALA A 36 -26.33 -42.07 -7.81
CA ALA A 36 -24.91 -42.23 -7.56
C ALA A 36 -24.13 -40.90 -7.65
N ILE A 37 -24.44 -40.09 -8.68
CA ILE A 37 -23.78 -38.80 -8.93
C ILE A 37 -24.25 -37.73 -7.94
N ALA A 38 -25.54 -37.76 -7.55
CA ALA A 38 -26.05 -36.86 -6.51
C ALA A 38 -25.31 -37.06 -5.17
N ARG A 39 -25.07 -38.31 -4.78
CA ARG A 39 -24.34 -38.63 -3.53
C ARG A 39 -22.88 -38.18 -3.57
N THR A 40 -22.19 -38.33 -4.69
CA THR A 40 -20.79 -37.88 -4.80
C THR A 40 -20.68 -36.36 -4.72
N LEU A 41 -21.61 -35.64 -5.34
CA LEU A 41 -21.70 -34.19 -5.23
C LEU A 41 -21.99 -33.74 -3.79
N ASP A 42 -22.89 -34.40 -3.08
CA ASP A 42 -23.18 -34.08 -1.67
C ASP A 42 -21.94 -34.29 -0.78
N ILE A 43 -21.20 -35.38 -0.95
CA ILE A 43 -19.95 -35.64 -0.22
C ILE A 43 -18.91 -34.55 -0.51
N ALA A 44 -18.73 -34.19 -1.79
CA ALA A 44 -17.83 -33.11 -2.19
C ALA A 44 -18.23 -31.77 -1.55
N GLY A 45 -19.53 -31.47 -1.48
CA GLY A 45 -20.05 -30.27 -0.83
C GLY A 45 -19.71 -30.20 0.66
N TRP A 46 -19.82 -31.33 1.38
CA TRP A 46 -19.43 -31.42 2.79
C TRP A 46 -17.92 -31.29 3.00
N ALA A 47 -17.11 -31.89 2.12
CA ALA A 47 -15.65 -31.76 2.17
C ALA A 47 -15.19 -30.30 2.03
N ILE A 48 -15.82 -29.54 1.13
CA ILE A 48 -15.54 -28.11 0.95
C ILE A 48 -15.89 -27.31 2.22
N ILE A 49 -17.04 -27.59 2.85
CA ILE A 49 -17.42 -26.94 4.13
C ILE A 49 -16.38 -27.23 5.22
N GLY A 50 -15.88 -28.47 5.28
CA GLY A 50 -14.80 -28.84 6.18
C GLY A 50 -13.53 -28.02 5.98
N ALA A 51 -13.15 -27.76 4.73
CA ALA A 51 -11.99 -26.91 4.41
C ALA A 51 -12.16 -25.46 4.88
N PHE A 52 -13.35 -24.86 4.68
CA PHE A 52 -13.67 -23.52 5.21
C PHE A 52 -13.66 -23.45 6.73
N ALA A 53 -14.22 -24.47 7.40
CA ALA A 53 -14.18 -24.57 8.86
C ALA A 53 -12.75 -24.66 9.39
N LEU A 54 -11.91 -25.45 8.72
CA LEU A 54 -10.50 -25.59 9.06
C LEU A 54 -9.72 -24.28 8.88
N GLU A 55 -9.94 -23.55 7.78
CA GLU A 55 -9.35 -22.22 7.56
C GLU A 55 -9.71 -21.27 8.71
N TYR A 56 -11.00 -21.18 9.04
CA TYR A 56 -11.50 -20.29 10.08
C TYR A 56 -10.87 -20.61 11.45
N LEU A 57 -10.81 -21.89 11.82
CA LEU A 57 -10.23 -22.34 13.09
C LEU A 57 -8.71 -22.07 13.17
N VAL A 58 -7.97 -22.30 12.08
CA VAL A 58 -6.52 -22.03 12.03
C VAL A 58 -6.25 -20.54 12.23
N HIS A 59 -7.00 -19.68 11.56
CA HIS A 59 -6.81 -18.22 11.68
C HIS A 59 -7.29 -17.67 13.03
N LEU A 60 -8.35 -18.23 13.61
CA LEU A 60 -8.76 -17.91 14.98
C LEU A 60 -7.69 -18.30 16.00
N ALA A 61 -7.01 -19.43 15.81
CA ALA A 61 -5.95 -19.91 16.70
C ALA A 61 -4.68 -19.04 16.63
N LEU A 62 -4.39 -18.48 15.45
CA LEU A 62 -3.22 -17.63 15.19
C LEU A 62 -3.46 -16.14 15.49
N ALA A 63 -4.71 -15.72 15.70
CA ALA A 63 -5.04 -14.32 15.96
C ALA A 63 -4.55 -13.86 17.36
N PRO A 64 -3.85 -12.71 17.45
CA PRO A 64 -3.38 -12.17 18.73
C PRO A 64 -4.54 -11.74 19.66
N ASP A 65 -5.65 -11.27 19.08
CA ASP A 65 -6.91 -11.03 19.79
C ASP A 65 -8.07 -11.81 19.14
N ARG A 66 -8.51 -12.86 19.84
CA ARG A 66 -9.57 -13.76 19.38
C ARG A 66 -10.95 -13.08 19.35
N ARG A 67 -11.19 -12.11 20.23
CA ARG A 67 -12.49 -11.42 20.30
C ARG A 67 -12.64 -10.45 19.14
N ALA A 68 -11.61 -9.67 18.87
CA ALA A 68 -11.57 -8.79 17.70
C ALA A 68 -11.67 -9.58 16.38
N TYR A 69 -11.07 -10.77 16.32
CA TYR A 69 -11.16 -11.63 15.13
C TYR A 69 -12.61 -12.09 14.85
N VAL A 70 -13.32 -12.60 15.87
CA VAL A 70 -14.70 -13.11 15.70
C VAL A 70 -15.69 -11.98 15.46
N LEU A 71 -15.51 -10.82 16.09
CA LEU A 71 -16.41 -9.65 15.96
C LEU A 71 -16.23 -8.89 14.64
N ASN A 72 -15.21 -9.22 13.84
CA ASN A 72 -15.05 -8.63 12.52
C ASN A 72 -16.26 -8.97 11.63
N ARG A 73 -16.90 -7.94 11.06
CA ARG A 73 -18.12 -8.05 10.24
C ARG A 73 -18.04 -9.13 9.16
N TRP A 74 -16.87 -9.36 8.57
CA TRP A 74 -16.65 -10.39 7.54
C TRP A 74 -16.44 -11.80 8.11
N ARG A 75 -15.82 -11.91 9.28
CA ARG A 75 -15.61 -13.20 9.97
C ARG A 75 -16.88 -13.76 10.57
N ILE A 76 -17.83 -12.89 10.92
CA ILE A 76 -19.19 -13.29 11.30
C ILE A 76 -19.90 -13.97 10.12
N VAL A 77 -19.71 -13.46 8.89
CA VAL A 77 -20.26 -14.06 7.68
C VAL A 77 -19.64 -15.42 7.39
N ASP A 78 -18.31 -15.56 7.52
CA ASP A 78 -17.63 -16.86 7.40
C ASP A 78 -18.20 -17.89 8.39
N ALA A 79 -18.37 -17.48 9.65
CA ALA A 79 -18.94 -18.32 10.69
C ALA A 79 -20.38 -18.74 10.36
N LEU A 80 -21.21 -17.81 9.86
CA LEU A 80 -22.58 -18.10 9.42
C LEU A 80 -22.62 -19.10 8.26
N ILE A 81 -21.69 -18.97 7.30
CA ILE A 81 -21.54 -19.86 6.15
C ILE A 81 -21.21 -21.30 6.56
N ILE A 82 -20.42 -21.46 7.62
CA ILE A 82 -20.03 -22.76 8.19
C ILE A 82 -21.13 -23.33 9.09
N LEU A 83 -21.76 -22.50 9.93
CA LEU A 83 -22.76 -22.91 10.91
C LEU A 83 -24.10 -23.27 10.28
N ALA A 84 -24.56 -22.55 9.25
CA ALA A 84 -25.88 -22.79 8.65
C ALA A 84 -26.06 -24.23 8.10
N PRO A 85 -25.09 -24.83 7.37
CA PRO A 85 -25.12 -26.25 7.02
C PRO A 85 -25.00 -27.17 8.24
N LEU A 86 -24.15 -26.84 9.21
CA LEU A 86 -23.91 -27.67 10.39
C LEU A 86 -25.19 -27.86 11.22
N VAL A 87 -26.02 -26.81 11.30
CA VAL A 87 -27.32 -26.84 12.00
C VAL A 87 -28.28 -27.85 11.36
N SER A 88 -28.17 -28.13 10.06
CA SER A 88 -29.01 -29.14 9.39
C SER A 88 -28.70 -30.59 9.80
N LEU A 89 -27.53 -30.84 10.39
CA LEU A 89 -27.13 -32.15 10.92
C LEU A 89 -27.66 -32.42 12.33
N LEU A 90 -28.24 -31.42 13.01
CA LEU A 90 -28.77 -31.62 14.35
C LEU A 90 -30.01 -32.54 14.34
N PRO A 91 -30.11 -33.48 15.30
CA PRO A 91 -31.21 -34.44 15.35
C PRO A 91 -32.58 -33.76 15.55
N PHE A 92 -32.60 -32.56 16.14
CA PHE A 92 -33.81 -31.75 16.39
C PHE A 92 -34.12 -30.71 15.30
N ALA A 93 -33.38 -30.71 14.17
CA ALA A 93 -33.64 -29.76 13.10
C ALA A 93 -34.98 -30.09 12.39
N PRO A 94 -35.86 -29.09 12.16
CA PRO A 94 -37.10 -29.30 11.40
C PRO A 94 -36.82 -29.88 10.02
N ASP A 95 -37.62 -30.83 9.52
CA ASP A 95 -37.40 -31.46 8.20
C ASP A 95 -37.40 -30.46 7.03
N VAL A 96 -38.02 -29.29 7.23
CA VAL A 96 -37.96 -28.13 6.33
C VAL A 96 -36.53 -27.62 6.15
N LEU A 97 -35.69 -27.65 7.19
CA LEU A 97 -34.27 -27.28 7.09
C LEU A 97 -33.42 -28.34 6.37
N ARG A 98 -33.87 -29.59 6.21
CA ARG A 98 -33.09 -30.62 5.49
C ARG A 98 -33.35 -30.61 3.99
N SER A 99 -34.54 -30.18 3.57
CA SER A 99 -34.97 -30.19 2.17
C SER A 99 -35.15 -28.80 1.53
N SER A 100 -35.06 -27.71 2.30
CA SER A 100 -35.38 -26.38 1.78
C SER A 100 -34.40 -25.89 0.70
N PRO A 101 -34.93 -25.49 -0.48
CA PRO A 101 -34.18 -24.78 -1.52
C PRO A 101 -33.46 -23.54 -0.99
N ALA A 102 -33.95 -22.89 0.08
CA ALA A 102 -33.36 -21.69 0.66
C ALA A 102 -31.94 -21.93 1.23
N LEU A 103 -31.69 -23.10 1.82
CA LEU A 103 -30.35 -23.47 2.29
C LEU A 103 -29.41 -23.84 1.16
N ARG A 104 -29.94 -24.28 0.01
CA ARG A 104 -29.16 -24.49 -1.22
C ARG A 104 -28.76 -23.15 -1.84
N VAL A 105 -29.66 -22.17 -1.85
CA VAL A 105 -29.38 -20.79 -2.29
C VAL A 105 -28.34 -20.12 -1.38
N LEU A 106 -28.39 -20.35 -0.06
CA LEU A 106 -27.36 -19.86 0.88
C LEU A 106 -25.96 -20.44 0.57
N ARG A 107 -25.86 -21.66 -0.01
CA ARG A 107 -24.58 -22.20 -0.50
C ARG A 107 -24.04 -21.42 -1.71
N LEU A 108 -24.92 -20.93 -2.57
CA LEU A 108 -24.55 -20.13 -3.75
C LEU A 108 -24.09 -18.71 -3.35
N ALA A 109 -24.64 -18.15 -2.27
CA ALA A 109 -24.25 -16.84 -1.73
C ALA A 109 -22.78 -16.75 -1.28
N ARG A 110 -22.11 -17.89 -1.04
CA ARG A 110 -20.70 -17.98 -0.63
C ARG A 110 -19.74 -17.39 -1.64
N VAL A 111 -20.01 -17.54 -2.94
CA VAL A 111 -19.16 -17.01 -4.01
C VAL A 111 -19.26 -15.48 -4.08
N LEU A 112 -20.47 -14.95 -3.94
CA LEU A 112 -20.71 -13.50 -3.92
C LEU A 112 -20.02 -12.84 -2.71
N LEU A 113 -20.09 -13.49 -1.54
CA LEU A 113 -19.48 -12.99 -0.30
C LEU A 113 -17.94 -13.16 -0.29
N PHE A 114 -17.42 -14.24 -0.88
CA PHE A 114 -15.97 -14.40 -1.09
C PHE A 114 -15.42 -13.33 -2.05
N GLY A 115 -16.12 -13.05 -3.15
CA GLY A 115 -15.75 -11.97 -4.08
C GLY A 115 -15.70 -10.58 -3.41
N ALA A 116 -16.61 -10.32 -2.46
CA ALA A 116 -16.59 -9.08 -1.67
C ALA A 116 -15.42 -9.03 -0.66
N ARG A 117 -15.03 -10.17 -0.08
CA ARG A 117 -13.90 -10.30 0.85
C ARG A 117 -12.55 -10.13 0.16
N ALA A 118 -12.34 -10.79 -0.99
CA ALA A 118 -11.10 -10.69 -1.76
C ALA A 118 -10.80 -9.25 -2.23
N ARG A 119 -11.84 -8.46 -2.49
CA ARG A 119 -11.71 -7.04 -2.85
C ARG A 119 -11.23 -6.15 -1.69
N HIS A 120 -11.42 -6.57 -0.43
CA HIS A 120 -11.04 -5.80 0.76
C HIS A 120 -9.65 -6.16 1.29
N GLY A 121 -9.19 -7.41 1.10
CA GLY A 121 -7.83 -7.83 1.45
C GLY A 121 -6.74 -7.02 0.73
N LEU A 122 -7.05 -6.49 -0.46
CA LEU A 122 -6.18 -5.63 -1.26
C LEU A 122 -6.05 -4.19 -0.73
N VAL A 123 -6.97 -3.72 0.13
CA VAL A 123 -7.02 -2.32 0.59
C VAL A 123 -6.34 -2.12 1.95
N ALA A 124 -6.27 -3.17 2.78
CA ALA A 124 -5.80 -3.08 4.17
C ALA A 124 -4.27 -3.03 4.35
N GLY A 125 -3.48 -3.14 3.28
CA GLY A 125 -2.01 -3.24 3.36
C GLY A 125 -1.24 -1.94 3.12
N ALA A 126 -1.89 -0.86 2.70
CA ALA A 126 -1.24 0.42 2.44
C ALA A 126 -1.19 1.28 3.70
N GLU A 127 -0.49 0.81 4.74
CA GLU A 127 0.02 1.74 5.76
C GLU A 127 0.95 2.71 5.04
N MET A 128 0.45 3.92 4.77
CA MET A 128 1.25 5.03 4.26
C MET A 128 2.46 5.18 5.19
N GLY A 129 3.66 5.25 4.62
CA GLY A 129 4.96 5.16 5.30
C GLY A 129 5.30 6.32 6.25
N ILE A 130 4.38 6.63 7.16
CA ILE A 130 4.55 7.47 8.33
C ILE A 130 5.02 6.54 9.45
N ALA A 131 5.94 7.02 10.28
CA ALA A 131 6.51 6.23 11.35
C ALA A 131 5.43 5.66 12.30
N ARG A 132 5.72 4.49 12.90
CA ARG A 132 4.79 3.70 13.73
C ARG A 132 4.10 4.58 14.78
N ALA A 133 2.81 4.38 15.02
CA ALA A 133 2.05 5.18 15.99
C ALA A 133 2.52 5.11 17.45
N ALA A 134 3.42 4.18 17.81
CA ALA A 134 3.89 3.94 19.17
C ALA A 134 5.40 4.28 19.33
N PRO A 135 5.80 4.90 20.46
CA PRO A 135 7.20 5.21 20.76
C PRO A 135 8.03 3.92 20.88
N SER A 136 9.27 3.96 20.41
CA SER A 136 10.16 2.79 20.35
C SER A 136 10.99 2.56 21.63
N GLY A 137 10.86 3.44 22.64
CA GLY A 137 11.61 3.37 23.88
C GLY A 137 11.18 4.44 24.89
N PRO A 138 11.87 4.55 26.04
CA PRO A 138 11.59 5.60 27.02
C PRO A 138 11.88 6.98 26.45
N PRO A 139 11.21 8.04 26.96
CA PRO A 139 11.48 9.42 26.56
C PRO A 139 12.93 9.76 26.88
N ARG A 140 13.61 10.41 25.94
CA ARG A 140 14.98 10.91 26.13
C ARG A 140 15.00 12.39 25.85
N VAL A 141 15.68 13.14 26.70
CA VAL A 141 15.90 14.57 26.51
C VAL A 141 17.40 14.81 26.50
N THR A 142 17.86 15.62 25.56
CA THR A 142 19.26 16.04 25.45
C THR A 142 19.33 17.56 25.33
N GLU A 143 20.37 18.16 25.87
CA GLU A 143 20.66 19.58 25.76
C GLU A 143 21.99 19.83 25.03
N LEU A 144 22.05 20.95 24.32
CA LEU A 144 23.25 21.45 23.68
C LEU A 144 23.40 22.95 24.00
N ALA A 145 24.47 23.29 24.71
CA ALA A 145 24.89 24.66 24.98
C ALA A 145 25.83 25.19 23.87
N PRO A 146 26.01 26.52 23.72
CA PRO A 146 26.82 27.13 22.67
C PRO A 146 28.25 26.61 22.53
N GLU A 147 28.91 26.32 23.66
CA GLU A 147 30.28 25.80 23.71
C GLU A 147 30.35 24.32 24.14
N GLY A 148 29.20 23.63 24.18
CA GLY A 148 29.08 22.28 24.71
C GLY A 148 28.96 21.19 23.63
N THR A 149 28.96 19.94 24.09
CA THR A 149 28.48 18.77 23.35
C THR A 149 27.08 18.38 23.83
N PRO A 150 26.32 17.60 23.05
CA PRO A 150 25.02 17.09 23.49
C PRO A 150 25.15 16.30 24.79
N ARG A 151 24.37 16.64 25.82
CA ARG A 151 24.34 15.95 27.11
C ARG A 151 22.91 15.50 27.44
N PRO A 152 22.74 14.34 28.10
CA PRO A 152 21.42 13.92 28.57
C PRO A 152 20.90 14.90 29.62
N LEU A 153 19.60 15.20 29.56
CA LEU A 153 18.88 16.07 30.47
C LEU A 153 17.70 15.30 31.06
N GLU A 154 17.39 15.49 32.34
CA GLU A 154 16.21 14.87 32.95
C GLU A 154 14.92 15.64 32.58
N TRP A 155 13.79 14.94 32.47
CA TRP A 155 12.52 15.59 32.11
C TRP A 155 12.11 16.70 33.08
N ARG A 156 12.44 16.55 34.38
CA ARG A 156 12.18 17.57 35.40
C ARG A 156 12.98 18.84 35.15
N GLU A 157 14.20 18.71 34.64
CA GLU A 157 15.08 19.84 34.32
C GLU A 157 14.61 20.57 33.06
N LEU A 158 14.03 19.85 32.08
CA LEU A 158 13.33 20.47 30.95
C LEU A 158 12.17 21.36 31.41
N ILE A 159 11.37 20.90 32.38
CA ILE A 159 10.27 21.70 32.94
C ILE A 159 10.84 22.92 33.68
N ALA A 160 11.87 22.75 34.50
CA ALA A 160 12.51 23.87 35.20
C ALA A 160 13.05 24.91 34.21
N TRP A 161 13.77 24.46 33.19
CA TRP A 161 14.25 25.30 32.10
C TRP A 161 13.13 26.06 31.39
N SER A 162 12.01 25.39 31.11
CA SER A 162 10.88 26.02 30.43
C SER A 162 10.22 27.15 31.25
N THR A 163 10.51 27.29 32.54
CA THR A 163 10.04 28.46 33.31
C THR A 163 11.00 29.64 33.22
N ARG A 164 12.30 29.38 33.04
CA ARG A 164 13.37 30.40 32.91
C ARG A 164 14.39 29.94 31.86
N PRO A 165 14.08 30.13 30.57
CA PRO A 165 14.92 29.58 29.52
C PRO A 165 16.22 30.36 29.37
N ASP A 166 17.33 29.65 29.48
CA ASP A 166 18.68 30.09 29.13
C ASP A 166 19.05 29.70 27.70
N GLU A 167 20.27 30.05 27.30
CA GLU A 167 20.74 29.96 25.92
C GLU A 167 21.21 28.54 25.59
N ARG A 168 20.26 27.65 25.30
CA ARG A 168 20.52 26.25 24.94
C ARG A 168 19.49 25.71 23.94
N TRP A 169 19.89 24.63 23.26
CA TRP A 169 18.99 23.81 22.44
C TRP A 169 18.61 22.55 23.23
N VAL A 170 17.33 22.39 23.52
CA VAL A 170 16.77 21.18 24.14
C VAL A 170 16.07 20.33 23.09
N HIS A 171 16.35 19.04 23.07
CA HIS A 171 15.80 18.07 22.14
C HIS A 171 15.15 16.93 22.91
N ALA A 172 13.88 16.64 22.64
CA ALA A 172 13.14 15.57 23.29
C ALA A 172 12.58 14.58 22.26
N VAL A 173 12.86 13.30 22.47
CA VAL A 173 12.47 12.19 21.58
C VAL A 173 11.72 11.10 22.34
N ASN A 174 11.00 10.24 21.61
CA ASN A 174 10.20 9.15 22.16
C ASN A 174 9.10 9.62 23.12
N LEU A 175 8.39 10.69 22.73
CA LEU A 175 7.32 11.26 23.55
C LEU A 175 6.06 10.39 23.48
N ASP A 176 5.45 10.13 24.64
CA ASP A 176 4.11 9.55 24.73
C ASP A 176 3.03 10.65 24.84
N ALA A 177 1.75 10.26 24.86
CA ALA A 177 0.63 11.19 24.96
C ALA A 177 0.69 12.09 26.21
N ALA A 178 1.17 11.59 27.35
CA ALA A 178 1.28 12.37 28.58
C ALA A 178 2.42 13.40 28.52
N HIS A 179 3.50 13.09 27.79
CA HIS A 179 4.58 14.05 27.53
C HIS A 179 4.15 15.13 26.54
N ILE A 180 3.36 14.79 25.52
CA ILE A 180 2.80 15.75 24.55
C ILE A 180 1.96 16.82 25.27
N GLU A 181 1.04 16.41 26.15
CA GLU A 181 0.21 17.34 26.95
C GLU A 181 1.06 18.28 27.83
N LYS A 182 2.15 17.77 28.42
CA LYS A 182 3.07 18.61 29.22
C LYS A 182 3.82 19.62 28.35
N VAL A 183 4.28 19.21 27.17
CA VAL A 183 5.01 20.07 26.24
C VAL A 183 4.10 21.13 25.63
N ALA A 184 2.86 20.78 25.30
CA ALA A 184 1.87 21.73 24.80
C ALA A 184 1.57 22.83 25.82
N ARG A 185 1.44 22.49 27.11
CA ARG A 185 1.36 23.48 28.20
C ARG A 185 2.61 24.38 28.28
N ILE A 186 3.81 23.84 28.08
CA ILE A 186 5.07 24.61 28.07
C ILE A 186 5.14 25.58 26.89
N ALA A 187 4.67 25.13 25.72
CA ALA A 187 4.69 25.91 24.49
C ALA A 187 3.58 26.96 24.41
N GLU A 188 2.59 26.90 25.32
CA GLU A 188 1.34 27.67 25.28
C GLU A 188 0.58 27.43 23.97
N LEU A 189 0.53 26.16 23.52
CA LEU A 189 -0.11 25.73 22.29
C LEU A 189 -1.21 24.69 22.60
N PRO A 190 -2.29 24.61 21.80
CA PRO A 190 -3.29 23.56 21.99
C PRO A 190 -2.70 22.15 21.83
N ASP A 191 -3.03 21.22 22.75
CA ASP A 191 -2.54 19.83 22.73
C ASP A 191 -2.79 19.14 21.39
N VAL A 192 -3.99 19.35 20.81
CA VAL A 192 -4.40 18.79 19.52
C VAL A 192 -3.46 19.25 18.40
N MET A 193 -2.94 20.48 18.48
CA MET A 193 -2.02 21.00 17.47
C MET A 193 -0.64 20.36 17.59
N VAL A 194 -0.13 20.22 18.82
CA VAL A 194 1.18 19.58 19.06
C VAL A 194 1.12 18.10 18.68
N ASP A 195 0.02 17.41 19.01
CA ASP A 195 -0.21 16.03 18.62
C ASP A 195 -0.30 15.88 17.09
N ALA A 196 -1.05 16.74 16.41
CA ALA A 196 -1.12 16.76 14.95
C ALA A 196 0.24 17.05 14.30
N ALA A 197 0.99 18.03 14.81
CA ALA A 197 2.32 18.38 14.30
C ALA A 197 3.35 17.24 14.45
N LEU A 198 3.19 16.40 15.48
CA LEU A 198 4.09 15.29 15.77
C LEU A 198 3.67 13.97 15.11
N ARG A 199 2.38 13.81 14.77
CA ARG A 199 1.84 12.58 14.15
C ARG A 199 1.60 12.70 12.65
N GLU A 200 1.28 13.88 12.17
CA GLU A 200 0.99 14.13 10.76
C GLU A 200 2.18 14.81 10.09
N SER A 201 2.77 14.17 9.08
CA SER A 201 3.78 14.79 8.21
C SER A 201 3.24 16.00 7.41
N SER A 202 1.93 16.23 7.47
CA SER A 202 1.18 17.14 6.60
C SER A 202 0.76 18.46 7.26
N TYR A 203 1.22 18.77 8.49
CA TYR A 203 0.76 19.93 9.26
C TYR A 203 1.81 21.08 9.36
N PRO A 204 2.09 21.86 8.29
CA PRO A 204 3.03 22.97 8.35
C PRO A 204 2.31 24.26 8.82
N ARG A 205 1.85 24.32 10.07
CA ARG A 205 1.38 25.60 10.61
C ARG A 205 2.52 26.28 11.34
N LEU A 206 2.96 27.41 10.80
CA LEU A 206 3.71 28.38 11.59
C LEU A 206 2.69 29.10 12.46
N GLU A 207 2.58 28.64 13.70
CA GLU A 207 1.86 29.34 14.75
C GLU A 207 2.88 30.01 15.64
N SER A 208 2.74 31.34 15.75
CA SER A 208 3.51 32.14 16.68
C SER A 208 2.69 32.30 17.96
N SER A 209 3.19 31.76 19.05
CA SER A 209 2.77 32.19 20.39
C SER A 209 3.54 33.46 20.78
N ALA A 210 3.15 34.13 21.86
CA ALA A 210 3.86 35.29 22.40
C ALA A 210 5.33 34.96 22.73
N ARG A 211 5.65 33.67 22.94
CA ARG A 211 6.94 33.19 23.41
C ARG A 211 7.74 32.35 22.41
N TRP A 212 7.07 31.72 21.46
CA TRP A 212 7.65 30.73 20.54
C TRP A 212 7.13 30.91 19.13
N ALA A 213 7.99 30.71 18.13
CA ALA A 213 7.58 30.40 16.77
C ALA A 213 7.63 28.88 16.56
N ALA A 214 6.47 28.27 16.30
CA ALA A 214 6.36 26.83 16.08
C ALA A 214 6.53 26.48 14.60
N PHE A 215 7.34 25.47 14.29
CA PHE A 215 7.58 24.96 12.95
C PHE A 215 7.52 23.44 12.96
N ALA A 216 6.56 22.87 12.25
CA ALA A 216 6.51 21.43 12.02
C ALA A 216 7.11 21.12 10.64
N MET A 217 8.01 20.15 10.61
CA MET A 217 8.66 19.66 9.40
C MET A 217 8.85 18.15 9.47
N SER A 218 9.01 17.52 8.32
CA SER A 218 9.14 16.07 8.19
C SER A 218 10.55 15.75 7.71
N LEU A 219 11.29 15.00 8.53
CA LEU A 219 12.65 14.59 8.26
C LEU A 219 12.64 13.26 7.49
N PRO A 220 13.21 13.19 6.28
CA PRO A 220 13.37 11.93 5.58
C PRO A 220 14.25 10.96 6.38
N GLY A 221 13.82 9.70 6.46
CA GLY A 221 14.64 8.62 7.00
C GLY A 221 15.78 8.25 6.05
N TRP A 222 16.79 7.54 6.56
CA TRP A 222 17.83 6.97 5.73
C TRP A 222 17.33 5.68 5.08
N GLY A 223 17.49 5.55 3.76
CA GLY A 223 17.03 4.36 3.02
C GLY A 223 15.51 4.22 3.03
N ASP A 224 15.01 3.11 3.60
CA ASP A 224 13.58 2.76 3.68
C ASP A 224 12.96 3.07 5.06
N GLU A 225 13.70 3.78 5.92
CA GLU A 225 13.18 4.26 7.20
C GLU A 225 12.03 5.25 6.99
N PRO A 226 10.99 5.17 7.83
CA PRO A 226 9.86 6.07 7.72
C PRO A 226 10.29 7.51 8.02
N ARG A 227 9.55 8.45 7.45
CA ARG A 227 9.75 9.86 7.75
C ARG A 227 9.42 10.15 9.22
N THR A 228 10.21 11.02 9.82
CA THR A 228 10.06 11.41 11.23
C THR A 228 9.60 12.87 11.31
N PRO A 229 8.37 13.16 11.75
CA PRO A 229 7.93 14.52 12.03
C PRO A 229 8.73 15.12 13.19
N VAL A 230 9.15 16.37 13.02
CA VAL A 230 9.88 17.16 14.00
C VAL A 230 9.17 18.49 14.19
N LEU A 231 8.82 18.81 15.43
CA LEU A 231 8.28 20.11 15.83
C LEU A 231 9.39 20.94 16.49
N LEU A 232 9.66 22.12 15.93
CA LEU A 232 10.60 23.10 16.45
C LEU A 232 9.84 24.27 17.08
N LEU A 233 10.16 24.59 18.31
CA LEU A 233 9.70 25.77 19.03
C LEU A 233 10.90 26.71 19.17
N VAL A 234 10.91 27.76 18.36
CA VAL A 234 12.06 28.64 18.18
C VAL A 234 11.86 29.93 18.97
N SER A 235 12.88 30.34 19.71
CA SER A 235 13.01 31.66 20.31
C SER A 235 14.32 32.32 19.89
N ARG A 236 14.55 33.58 20.26
CA ARG A 236 15.81 34.29 19.96
C ARG A 236 17.02 33.57 20.57
N ARG A 237 16.89 33.11 21.83
CA ARG A 237 18.01 32.56 22.60
C ARG A 237 18.03 31.05 22.71
N HIS A 238 16.95 30.36 22.33
CA HIS A 238 16.83 28.93 22.58
C HIS A 238 15.93 28.23 21.57
N LEU A 239 16.11 26.92 21.48
CA LEU A 239 15.34 26.02 20.63
C LEU A 239 14.85 24.84 21.45
N LEU A 240 13.55 24.54 21.38
CA LEU A 240 13.01 23.25 21.82
C LEU A 240 12.57 22.45 20.60
N SER A 241 13.12 21.26 20.43
CA SER A 241 12.81 20.36 19.30
C SER A 241 12.23 19.05 19.80
N LEU A 242 11.21 18.55 19.12
CA LEU A 242 10.37 17.46 19.61
C LEU A 242 10.15 16.44 18.49
N SER A 243 10.23 15.15 18.83
CA SER A 243 9.94 14.05 17.90
C SER A 243 9.33 12.86 18.65
N LEU A 244 8.42 12.12 18.00
CA LEU A 244 7.89 10.85 18.55
C LEU A 244 8.87 9.69 18.41
N HIS A 245 9.87 9.83 17.54
CA HIS A 245 10.82 8.78 17.18
C HIS A 245 12.26 9.22 17.45
N PRO A 246 13.17 8.26 17.68
CA PRO A 246 14.57 8.58 17.95
C PRO A 246 15.17 9.21 16.69
N VAL A 247 15.66 10.43 16.83
CA VAL A 247 16.34 11.17 15.78
C VAL A 247 17.47 11.97 16.42
N GLU A 248 18.62 11.97 15.78
CA GLU A 248 19.74 12.82 16.21
C GLU A 248 19.77 14.05 15.31
N LEU A 249 19.52 15.21 15.93
CA LEU A 249 19.56 16.52 15.27
C LEU A 249 20.67 17.41 15.83
N GLN A 250 21.04 17.23 17.11
CA GLN A 250 21.94 18.14 17.82
C GLN A 250 23.38 18.04 17.34
N SER A 251 23.79 19.03 16.54
CA SER A 251 25.19 19.28 16.21
C SER A 251 25.49 20.79 16.29
N ARG A 252 26.76 21.17 16.20
CA ARG A 252 27.18 22.57 16.34
C ARG A 252 26.61 23.42 15.18
N PRO A 253 25.70 24.36 15.43
CA PRO A 253 25.11 25.15 14.37
C PRO A 253 26.10 26.19 13.86
N GLY A 254 26.11 26.44 12.55
CA GLY A 254 26.92 27.50 11.93
C GLY A 254 26.41 28.92 12.22
N ASN A 255 26.89 29.90 11.45
CA ASN A 255 26.49 31.32 11.47
C ASN A 255 26.59 31.97 12.87
N ASP A 256 27.81 32.20 13.35
CA ASP A 256 28.06 32.77 14.68
C ASP A 256 27.49 34.18 14.89
N GLU A 257 27.13 34.89 13.81
CA GLU A 257 26.54 36.24 13.85
C GLU A 257 25.06 36.25 14.31
N LEU A 258 24.36 35.12 14.23
CA LEU A 258 22.94 35.02 14.55
C LEU A 258 22.70 34.61 16.01
N PRO A 259 21.54 34.96 16.61
CA PRO A 259 21.17 34.47 17.93
C PRO A 259 21.07 32.95 17.99
N TRP A 260 21.43 32.34 19.13
CA TRP A 260 21.57 30.89 19.28
C TRP A 260 20.33 30.09 18.84
N GLY A 261 19.12 30.51 19.25
CA GLY A 261 17.90 29.78 18.89
C GLY A 261 17.61 29.80 17.39
N THR A 262 17.90 30.93 16.72
CA THR A 262 17.80 31.05 15.25
C THR A 262 18.82 30.16 14.55
N ARG A 263 20.07 30.13 15.04
CA ARG A 263 21.14 29.29 14.49
C ARG A 263 20.76 27.82 14.51
N CYS A 264 20.26 27.33 15.65
CA CYS A 264 19.81 25.95 15.79
C CYS A 264 18.63 25.63 14.85
N ALA A 265 17.66 26.55 14.72
CA ALA A 265 16.52 26.33 13.82
C ALA A 265 16.96 26.23 12.35
N LEU A 266 17.82 27.15 11.89
CA LEU A 266 18.37 27.12 10.53
C LEU A 266 19.22 25.86 10.30
N HIS A 267 19.95 25.40 11.31
CA HIS A 267 20.72 24.16 11.23
C HIS A 267 19.80 22.95 10.98
N VAL A 268 18.70 22.81 11.72
CA VAL A 268 17.73 21.72 11.49
C VAL A 268 17.08 21.82 10.11
N ILE A 269 16.76 23.03 9.64
CA ILE A 269 16.21 23.24 8.29
C ILE A 269 17.20 22.77 7.21
N ARG A 270 18.50 23.08 7.35
CA ARG A 270 19.54 22.59 6.44
C ARG A 270 19.62 21.08 6.44
N GLU A 271 19.64 20.46 7.60
CA GLU A 271 19.64 19.00 7.74
C GLU A 271 18.45 18.36 7.03
N VAL A 272 17.25 18.96 7.13
CA VAL A 272 16.06 18.48 6.38
C VAL A 272 16.27 18.58 4.87
N LEU A 273 16.83 19.68 4.38
CA LEU A 273 17.11 19.86 2.95
C LEU A 273 18.17 18.88 2.44
N GLU A 274 19.27 18.71 3.18
CA GLU A 274 20.36 17.76 2.87
C GLU A 274 19.84 16.32 2.79
N ARG A 275 18.97 15.90 3.71
CA ARG A 275 18.34 14.57 3.65
C ARG A 275 17.37 14.41 2.47
N ASN A 276 16.66 15.48 2.08
CA ASN A 276 15.81 15.43 0.90
C ASN A 276 16.64 15.42 -0.40
N GLU A 277 17.79 16.08 -0.42
CA GLU A 277 18.75 16.00 -1.53
C GLU A 277 19.31 14.59 -1.69
N ALA A 278 19.75 13.97 -0.59
CA ALA A 278 20.18 12.57 -0.59
C ALA A 278 19.05 11.62 -1.02
N LEU A 279 17.79 11.93 -0.70
CA LEU A 279 16.64 11.16 -1.17
C LEU A 279 16.41 11.37 -2.68
N ALA A 280 16.46 12.61 -3.18
CA ALA A 280 16.27 12.90 -4.59
C ALA A 280 17.30 12.15 -5.45
N LEU A 281 18.57 12.16 -5.04
CA LEU A 281 19.63 11.41 -5.73
C LEU A 281 19.36 9.89 -5.74
N ARG A 282 18.87 9.33 -4.64
CA ARG A 282 18.48 7.91 -4.59
C ARG A 282 17.30 7.62 -5.51
N VAL A 283 16.31 8.50 -5.53
CA VAL A 283 15.14 8.38 -6.40
C VAL A 283 15.56 8.37 -7.87
N GLU A 284 16.43 9.28 -8.28
CA GLU A 284 16.97 9.33 -9.65
C GLU A 284 17.75 8.06 -9.99
N HIS A 285 18.59 7.57 -9.07
CA HIS A 285 19.36 6.35 -9.28
C HIS A 285 18.48 5.10 -9.38
N GLU A 286 17.49 4.94 -8.49
CA GLU A 286 16.52 3.85 -8.56
C GLU A 286 15.70 3.91 -9.85
N LEU A 287 15.29 5.11 -10.27
CA LEU A 287 14.53 5.30 -11.50
C LEU A 287 15.34 4.93 -12.75
N ALA A 288 16.59 5.37 -12.83
CA ALA A 288 17.51 4.97 -13.90
C ALA A 288 17.73 3.44 -13.91
N GLY A 289 17.82 2.82 -12.73
CA GLY A 289 17.86 1.36 -12.62
C GLY A 289 16.63 0.69 -13.22
N LEU A 290 15.43 1.22 -12.96
CA LEU A 290 14.18 0.71 -13.51
C LEU A 290 14.05 0.90 -15.02
N GLU A 291 14.66 1.93 -15.60
CA GLU A 291 14.68 2.14 -17.06
C GLU A 291 15.49 1.09 -17.80
N THR A 292 16.56 0.59 -17.18
CA THR A 292 17.41 -0.45 -17.78
C THR A 292 16.80 -1.84 -17.74
N LEU A 293 15.75 -2.05 -16.94
CA LEU A 293 15.10 -3.34 -16.84
C LEU A 293 14.37 -3.67 -18.15
N PRO A 294 14.62 -4.84 -18.77
CA PRO A 294 13.86 -5.27 -19.92
C PRO A 294 12.40 -5.46 -19.51
N ALA A 295 11.47 -4.82 -20.21
CA ALA A 295 10.03 -4.90 -19.94
C ALA A 295 9.45 -6.33 -19.95
N GLN A 296 10.21 -7.31 -20.42
CA GLN A 296 9.85 -8.74 -20.48
C GLN A 296 10.20 -9.51 -19.20
N GLN A 297 10.97 -8.94 -18.26
CA GLN A 297 11.43 -9.65 -17.06
C GLN A 297 10.71 -9.17 -15.78
N SER A 298 9.98 -10.10 -15.15
CA SER A 298 9.46 -10.08 -13.78
C SER A 298 8.53 -8.90 -13.39
N PRO A 299 7.22 -9.01 -13.66
CA PRO A 299 6.24 -7.97 -13.32
C PRO A 299 6.21 -7.60 -11.83
N GLU A 300 6.36 -8.60 -10.95
CA GLU A 300 6.07 -8.41 -9.53
C GLU A 300 7.11 -7.56 -8.80
N SER A 301 8.41 -7.80 -9.01
CA SER A 301 9.48 -7.00 -8.42
C SER A 301 9.51 -5.58 -8.99
N PHE A 302 9.20 -5.43 -10.28
CA PHE A 302 9.08 -4.13 -10.93
C PHE A 302 7.96 -3.30 -10.30
N PHE A 303 6.75 -3.85 -10.20
CA PHE A 303 5.62 -3.12 -9.60
C PHE A 303 5.88 -2.78 -8.13
N GLN A 304 6.46 -3.69 -7.34
CA GLN A 304 6.83 -3.41 -5.96
C GLN A 304 7.82 -2.23 -5.85
N ALA A 305 8.84 -2.19 -6.70
CA ALA A 305 9.79 -1.08 -6.77
C ALA A 305 9.10 0.23 -7.18
N ILE A 306 8.25 0.22 -8.21
CA ILE A 306 7.45 1.39 -8.63
C ILE A 306 6.55 1.89 -7.48
N PHE A 307 5.85 1.00 -6.78
CA PHE A 307 4.99 1.39 -5.66
C PHE A 307 5.78 2.03 -4.52
N ARG A 308 6.95 1.45 -4.16
CA ARG A 308 7.84 2.03 -3.15
C ARG A 308 8.36 3.40 -3.57
N LEU A 309 8.84 3.50 -4.81
CA LEU A 309 9.40 4.74 -5.36
C LEU A 309 8.34 5.84 -5.45
N LYS A 310 7.15 5.50 -5.99
CA LYS A 310 5.98 6.40 -6.03
C LYS A 310 5.62 6.93 -4.65
N ARG A 311 5.59 6.06 -3.64
CA ARG A 311 5.30 6.45 -2.25
C ARG A 311 6.34 7.47 -1.74
N ASN A 312 7.62 7.19 -1.94
CA ASN A 312 8.71 8.06 -1.48
C ASN A 312 8.68 9.42 -2.17
N ILE A 313 8.43 9.45 -3.48
CA ILE A 313 8.30 10.66 -4.31
C ILE A 313 7.10 11.50 -3.86
N VAL A 314 5.91 10.91 -3.72
CA VAL A 314 4.69 11.67 -3.35
C VAL A 314 4.83 12.31 -1.97
N LEU A 315 5.42 11.59 -1.01
CA LEU A 315 5.69 12.13 0.32
C LEU A 315 6.73 13.26 0.27
N ALA A 316 7.83 13.08 -0.46
CA ALA A 316 8.87 14.10 -0.64
C ALA A 316 8.33 15.37 -1.30
N LYS A 317 7.55 15.20 -2.37
CA LYS A 317 6.91 16.29 -3.12
C LYS A 317 6.06 17.16 -2.20
N GLY A 318 5.21 16.52 -1.38
CA GLY A 318 4.34 17.23 -0.42
C GLY A 318 5.14 17.97 0.64
N ASP A 319 6.15 17.33 1.23
CA ASP A 319 7.00 17.93 2.26
C ASP A 319 7.79 19.14 1.73
N LEU A 320 8.43 18.99 0.56
CA LEU A 320 9.20 20.04 -0.09
C LEU A 320 8.31 21.20 -0.54
N TRP A 321 7.10 20.93 -1.07
CA TRP A 321 6.14 21.98 -1.41
C TRP A 321 5.75 22.83 -0.19
N ARG A 322 5.59 22.20 0.97
CA ARG A 322 5.29 22.91 2.22
C ARG A 322 6.51 23.68 2.72
N LEU A 323 7.67 23.05 2.72
CA LEU A 323 8.92 23.65 3.18
C LEU A 323 9.28 24.88 2.34
N ARG A 324 9.22 24.79 1.00
CA ARG A 324 9.48 25.93 0.11
C ARG A 324 8.52 27.09 0.37
N ALA A 325 7.24 26.81 0.62
CA ALA A 325 6.26 27.85 0.93
C ALA A 325 6.55 28.53 2.28
N LEU A 326 6.87 27.75 3.31
CA LEU A 326 7.27 28.28 4.62
C LEU A 326 8.53 29.14 4.51
N LEU A 327 9.58 28.63 3.88
CA LEU A 327 10.85 29.35 3.70
C LEU A 327 10.67 30.60 2.84
N GLY A 328 9.84 30.55 1.80
CA GLY A 328 9.46 31.73 1.01
C GLY A 328 8.78 32.80 1.85
N THR A 329 7.81 32.43 2.70
CA THR A 329 7.14 33.42 3.58
C THR A 329 8.08 34.06 4.59
N LEU A 330 9.06 33.32 5.10
CA LEU A 330 10.09 33.85 6.00
C LEU A 330 11.07 34.74 5.22
N ALA A 331 11.48 34.31 4.03
CA ALA A 331 12.42 35.02 3.17
C ALA A 331 11.88 36.40 2.74
N GLU A 332 10.59 36.48 2.43
CA GLU A 332 9.89 37.72 2.07
C GLU A 332 9.59 38.63 3.27
N GLY A 333 9.88 38.18 4.50
CA GLY A 333 9.60 38.95 5.72
C GLY A 333 8.12 39.07 6.07
N ARG A 334 7.23 38.27 5.45
CA ARG A 334 5.80 38.23 5.84
C ARG A 334 5.61 37.64 7.23
N ARG A 335 6.57 36.84 7.68
CA ARG A 335 6.70 36.27 9.02
C ARG A 335 8.16 36.31 9.42
N GLU A 336 8.43 36.66 10.67
CA GLU A 336 9.80 36.76 11.17
C GLU A 336 10.18 35.53 12.00
N LEU A 337 11.38 35.00 11.74
CA LEU A 337 12.00 34.04 12.63
C LEU A 337 12.62 34.82 13.81
N PRO A 338 12.34 34.46 15.08
CA PRO A 338 12.78 35.28 16.21
C PRO A 338 14.30 35.46 16.27
N GLY A 339 14.80 36.67 15.97
CA GLY A 339 16.24 36.99 16.06
C GLY A 339 16.96 37.05 14.71
N LEU A 340 16.25 36.73 13.62
CA LEU A 340 16.70 37.05 12.29
C LEU A 340 16.53 38.57 12.07
N GLY A 341 17.60 39.24 11.63
CA GLY A 341 17.55 40.67 11.28
C GLY A 341 16.83 40.92 9.94
N GLY A 342 16.98 42.12 9.38
CA GLY A 342 16.38 42.47 8.09
C GLY A 342 17.04 41.82 6.86
N ASP A 343 18.18 41.17 7.01
CA ASP A 343 18.82 40.44 5.90
C ASP A 343 18.39 38.96 5.88
N ASN A 344 17.41 38.68 5.02
CA ASN A 344 16.88 37.34 4.80
C ASN A 344 17.64 36.55 3.72
N ALA A 345 18.89 36.92 3.36
CA ALA A 345 19.67 36.23 2.33
C ALA A 345 19.79 34.71 2.58
N CYS A 346 20.07 34.33 3.83
CA CYS A 346 20.16 32.91 4.20
C CYS A 346 18.84 32.15 3.97
N LEU A 347 17.70 32.77 4.29
CA LEU A 347 16.39 32.14 4.07
C LEU A 347 16.04 32.07 2.58
N ARG A 348 16.39 33.09 1.80
CA ARG A 348 16.22 33.08 0.34
C ARG A 348 16.97 31.90 -0.28
N GLN A 349 18.23 31.69 0.10
CA GLN A 349 19.01 30.54 -0.37
C GLN A 349 18.37 29.19 0.01
N LEU A 350 17.87 29.05 1.25
CA LEU A 350 17.19 27.82 1.67
C LEU A 350 15.86 27.61 0.93
N ALA A 351 15.12 28.69 0.64
CA ALA A 351 13.90 28.63 -0.13
C ALA A 351 14.16 28.21 -1.58
N GLU A 352 15.19 28.77 -2.22
CA GLU A 352 15.65 28.39 -3.56
C GLU A 352 16.08 26.91 -3.60
N GLN A 353 16.83 26.44 -2.59
CA GLN A 353 17.22 25.03 -2.49
C GLN A 353 15.99 24.11 -2.33
N ALA A 354 15.01 24.49 -1.50
CA ALA A 354 13.78 23.73 -1.34
C ALA A 354 12.95 23.67 -2.64
N ASP A 355 12.91 24.77 -3.40
CA ASP A 355 12.22 24.87 -4.68
C ASP A 355 12.90 24.00 -5.75
N TYR A 356 14.23 24.07 -5.86
CA TYR A 356 15.02 23.19 -6.72
C TYR A 356 14.77 21.71 -6.43
N LEU A 357 14.84 21.30 -5.15
CA LEU A 357 14.56 19.92 -4.76
C LEU A 357 13.11 19.50 -5.07
N HIS A 358 12.16 20.43 -4.90
CA HIS A 358 10.76 20.17 -5.26
C HIS A 358 10.61 19.89 -6.76
N GLU A 359 11.22 20.71 -7.61
CA GLU A 359 11.22 20.50 -9.07
C GLU A 359 11.89 19.18 -9.47
N THR A 360 13.01 18.82 -8.84
CA THR A 360 13.71 17.55 -9.10
C THR A 360 12.82 16.34 -8.77
N ILE A 361 12.17 16.36 -7.61
CA ILE A 361 11.23 15.30 -7.23
C ILE A 361 10.00 15.28 -8.15
N GLU A 362 9.53 16.44 -8.63
CA GLU A 362 8.42 16.51 -9.59
C GLU A 362 8.79 15.86 -10.92
N LYS A 363 9.97 16.17 -11.46
CA LYS A 363 10.47 15.54 -12.69
C LYS A 363 10.61 14.03 -12.54
N ALA A 364 11.14 13.57 -11.40
CA ALA A 364 11.21 12.15 -11.11
C ALA A 364 9.83 11.48 -11.03
N HIS A 365 8.81 12.19 -10.52
CA HIS A 365 7.42 11.71 -10.51
C HIS A 365 6.87 11.55 -11.93
N GLU A 366 7.07 12.54 -12.80
CA GLU A 366 6.62 12.49 -14.20
C GLU A 366 7.31 11.36 -14.99
N GLN A 367 8.62 11.21 -14.80
CA GLN A 367 9.41 10.15 -15.41
C GLN A 367 8.97 8.76 -14.91
N LEU A 368 8.70 8.61 -13.61
CA LEU A 368 8.14 7.38 -13.05
C LEU A 368 6.79 6.99 -13.69
N LEU A 369 5.89 7.97 -13.87
CA LEU A 369 4.59 7.74 -14.52
C LEU A 369 4.76 7.33 -15.98
N THR A 370 5.67 8.00 -16.70
CA THR A 370 5.99 7.67 -18.10
C THR A 370 6.55 6.24 -18.23
N LEU A 371 7.43 5.83 -17.31
CA LEU A 371 8.02 4.50 -17.28
C LEU A 371 6.94 3.43 -16.99
N LEU A 372 6.06 3.70 -16.03
CA LEU A 372 4.92 2.84 -15.71
C LEU A 372 4.01 2.66 -16.93
N ASP A 373 3.65 3.75 -17.62
CA ASP A 373 2.81 3.71 -18.82
C ASP A 373 3.48 2.93 -19.96
N LEU A 374 4.79 3.10 -20.17
CA LEU A 374 5.55 2.32 -21.14
C LEU A 374 5.49 0.82 -20.84
N HIS A 375 5.72 0.43 -19.58
CA HIS A 375 5.65 -0.97 -19.16
C HIS A 375 4.24 -1.56 -19.32
N LEU A 376 3.20 -0.81 -18.96
CA LEU A 376 1.81 -1.23 -19.16
C LEU A 376 1.49 -1.41 -20.65
N ASN A 377 1.98 -0.53 -21.52
CA ASN A 377 1.80 -0.64 -22.96
C ASN A 377 2.52 -1.87 -23.55
N ILE A 378 3.75 -2.17 -23.10
CA ILE A 378 4.49 -3.36 -23.55
C ILE A 378 3.79 -4.64 -23.08
N ALA A 379 3.37 -4.72 -21.82
CA ALA A 379 2.63 -5.86 -21.30
C ALA A 379 1.30 -6.08 -22.05
N SER A 380 0.58 -5.00 -22.37
CA SER A 380 -0.65 -5.05 -23.18
C SER A 380 -0.38 -5.55 -24.61
N TYR A 381 0.75 -5.16 -25.21
CA TYR A 381 1.16 -5.64 -26.52
C TYR A 381 1.36 -7.16 -26.54
N ASP A 382 2.07 -7.70 -25.54
CA ASP A 382 2.33 -9.14 -25.42
C ASP A 382 1.04 -9.94 -25.20
N VAL A 383 0.14 -9.47 -24.33
CA VAL A 383 -1.17 -10.09 -24.11
C VAL A 383 -2.00 -10.05 -25.38
N ASN A 384 -2.07 -8.92 -26.08
CA ASN A 384 -2.84 -8.80 -27.33
C ASN A 384 -2.27 -9.72 -28.42
N ARG A 385 -0.95 -9.83 -28.53
CA ARG A 385 -0.29 -10.75 -29.47
C ARG A 385 -0.62 -12.21 -29.13
N PHE A 386 -0.54 -12.57 -27.85
CA PHE A 386 -0.89 -13.92 -27.39
C PHE A 386 -2.36 -14.25 -27.65
N MET A 387 -3.28 -13.33 -27.34
CA MET A 387 -4.71 -13.49 -27.59
C MET A 387 -5.02 -13.65 -29.07
N ARG A 388 -4.36 -12.87 -29.94
CA ARG A 388 -4.46 -13.03 -31.40
C ARG A 388 -3.96 -14.40 -31.86
N LEU A 389 -2.82 -14.86 -31.36
CA LEU A 389 -2.28 -16.18 -31.72
C LEU A 389 -3.22 -17.31 -31.28
N LEU A 390 -3.74 -17.24 -30.05
CA LEU A 390 -4.70 -18.21 -29.52
C LEU A 390 -5.98 -18.23 -30.37
N ALA A 391 -6.50 -17.06 -30.76
CA ALA A 391 -7.67 -16.96 -31.62
C ALA A 391 -7.44 -17.56 -33.02
N VAL A 392 -6.26 -17.34 -33.62
CA VAL A 392 -5.87 -17.93 -34.92
C VAL A 392 -5.79 -19.46 -34.80
N VAL A 393 -5.07 -19.98 -33.81
CA VAL A 393 -4.92 -21.44 -33.59
C VAL A 393 -6.27 -22.08 -33.32
N SER A 394 -7.10 -21.47 -32.46
CA SER A 394 -8.44 -21.99 -32.12
C SER A 394 -9.37 -21.99 -33.34
N SER A 395 -9.34 -20.93 -34.16
CA SER A 395 -10.15 -20.84 -35.39
C SER A 395 -9.74 -21.90 -36.41
N LEU A 396 -8.43 -22.14 -36.58
CA LEU A 396 -7.93 -23.17 -37.48
C LEU A 396 -8.24 -24.59 -36.99
N ALA A 397 -8.19 -24.83 -35.67
CA ALA A 397 -8.55 -26.12 -35.06
C ALA A 397 -10.05 -26.41 -35.14
N LEU A 398 -10.90 -25.38 -35.11
CA LEU A 398 -12.35 -25.52 -35.18
C LEU A 398 -12.82 -26.10 -36.53
N ILE A 399 -12.15 -25.77 -37.63
CA ILE A 399 -12.51 -26.21 -38.99
C ILE A 399 -12.54 -27.75 -39.11
N PRO A 400 -11.43 -28.50 -38.87
CA PRO A 400 -11.45 -29.95 -38.93
C PRO A 400 -12.31 -30.57 -37.82
N THR A 401 -12.47 -29.88 -36.67
CA THR A 401 -13.33 -30.37 -35.58
C THR A 401 -14.81 -30.38 -35.99
N ILE A 402 -15.30 -29.32 -36.64
CA ILE A 402 -16.69 -29.25 -37.12
C ILE A 402 -16.90 -30.25 -38.27
N ILE A 403 -16.00 -30.27 -39.26
CA ILE A 403 -16.13 -31.16 -40.42
C ILE A 403 -16.04 -32.63 -39.98
N GLY A 404 -15.08 -32.96 -39.12
CA GLY A 404 -14.93 -34.29 -38.54
C GLY A 404 -16.09 -34.67 -37.62
N GLY A 405 -16.62 -33.71 -36.85
CA GLY A 405 -17.79 -33.92 -36.01
C GLY A 405 -19.07 -34.22 -36.81
N LEU A 406 -19.30 -33.48 -37.90
CA LEU A 406 -20.47 -33.65 -38.77
C LEU A 406 -20.41 -34.96 -39.59
N LEU A 407 -19.25 -35.26 -40.17
CA LEU A 407 -19.05 -36.44 -41.00
C LEU A 407 -18.76 -37.72 -40.19
N GLY A 408 -18.34 -37.57 -38.93
CA GLY A 408 -18.15 -38.67 -37.99
C GLY A 408 -19.43 -39.13 -37.29
N MET A 409 -20.59 -38.55 -37.62
CA MET A 409 -21.88 -38.96 -37.05
C MET A 409 -22.30 -40.33 -37.59
N ASN A 410 -22.70 -41.23 -36.68
CA ASN A 410 -23.21 -42.56 -37.05
C ASN A 410 -24.68 -42.50 -37.47
N ILE A 411 -24.95 -42.05 -38.69
CA ILE A 411 -26.29 -41.96 -39.29
C ILE A 411 -26.53 -43.18 -40.21
N ALA A 412 -27.77 -43.68 -40.25
CA ALA A 412 -28.13 -44.80 -41.12
C ALA A 412 -28.16 -44.38 -42.60
N GLY A 413 -27.19 -44.87 -43.37
CA GLY A 413 -26.96 -44.52 -44.78
C GLY A 413 -26.01 -43.33 -44.93
N ASN A 414 -25.14 -43.36 -45.95
CA ASN A 414 -24.25 -42.24 -46.27
C ASN A 414 -24.99 -41.25 -47.19
N PRO A 415 -25.33 -40.02 -46.72
CA PRO A 415 -26.02 -39.04 -47.55
C PRO A 415 -25.12 -38.41 -48.62
N TRP A 416 -23.79 -38.49 -48.48
CA TRP A 416 -22.83 -37.74 -49.30
C TRP A 416 -21.87 -38.67 -50.06
N PRO A 417 -21.81 -38.64 -51.40
CA PRO A 417 -20.94 -39.51 -52.22
C PRO A 417 -19.49 -38.98 -52.28
N LEU A 418 -18.91 -38.57 -51.15
CA LEU A 418 -17.56 -37.99 -51.07
C LEU A 418 -16.57 -38.99 -50.49
N THR A 419 -15.35 -39.02 -51.04
CA THR A 419 -14.25 -39.81 -50.45
C THR A 419 -13.58 -39.06 -49.31
N LEU A 420 -13.00 -39.78 -48.35
CA LEU A 420 -12.21 -39.18 -47.25
C LEU A 420 -11.10 -38.26 -47.78
N ALA A 421 -10.48 -38.62 -48.90
CA ALA A 421 -9.46 -37.80 -49.55
C ALA A 421 -10.01 -36.46 -50.05
N GLN A 422 -11.22 -36.43 -50.65
CA GLN A 422 -11.87 -35.19 -51.09
C GLN A 422 -12.23 -34.29 -49.91
N VAL A 423 -12.73 -34.87 -48.80
CA VAL A 423 -13.06 -34.14 -47.57
C VAL A 423 -11.80 -33.56 -46.93
N ALA A 424 -10.73 -34.35 -46.80
CA ALA A 424 -9.45 -33.90 -46.26
C ALA A 424 -8.85 -32.76 -47.11
N PHE A 425 -8.91 -32.88 -48.44
CA PHE A 425 -8.48 -31.84 -49.36
C PHE A 425 -9.28 -30.54 -49.20
N GLY A 426 -10.62 -30.63 -49.17
CA GLY A 426 -11.49 -29.46 -48.97
C GLY A 426 -11.26 -28.79 -47.60
N THR A 427 -11.06 -29.58 -46.54
CA THR A 427 -10.74 -29.10 -45.20
C THR A 427 -9.41 -28.36 -45.18
N PHE A 428 -8.38 -28.93 -45.82
CA PHE A 428 -7.05 -28.32 -45.91
C PHE A 428 -7.08 -26.99 -46.69
N ILE A 429 -7.77 -26.93 -47.83
CA ILE A 429 -7.96 -25.69 -48.61
C ILE A 429 -8.69 -24.64 -47.77
N LEU A 430 -9.74 -25.02 -47.05
CA LEU A 430 -10.48 -24.09 -46.18
C LEU A 430 -9.60 -23.54 -45.05
N MET A 431 -8.78 -24.40 -44.41
CA MET A 431 -7.81 -23.97 -43.40
C MET A 431 -6.78 -23.00 -43.99
N LEU A 432 -6.26 -23.25 -45.19
CA LEU A 432 -5.34 -22.34 -45.88
C LEU A 432 -6.00 -20.99 -46.22
N CYS A 433 -7.24 -20.98 -46.69
CA CYS A 433 -7.98 -19.75 -46.96
C CYS A 433 -8.19 -18.92 -45.69
N VAL A 434 -8.57 -19.56 -44.58
CA VAL A 434 -8.75 -18.88 -43.29
C VAL A 434 -7.41 -18.36 -42.76
N LEU A 435 -6.35 -19.16 -42.85
CA LEU A 435 -5.00 -18.73 -42.48
C LEU A 435 -4.57 -17.50 -43.31
N TYR A 436 -4.76 -17.54 -44.63
CA TYR A 436 -4.47 -16.42 -45.52
C TYR A 436 -5.26 -15.16 -45.13
N ALA A 437 -6.54 -15.29 -44.78
CA ALA A 437 -7.35 -14.16 -44.33
C ALA A 437 -6.80 -13.51 -43.04
N PHE A 438 -6.29 -14.32 -42.10
CA PHE A 438 -5.60 -13.81 -40.91
C PHE A 438 -4.26 -13.14 -41.24
N LEU A 439 -3.48 -13.69 -42.17
CA LEU A 439 -2.25 -13.05 -42.66
C LEU A 439 -2.53 -11.70 -43.33
N ALA A 440 -3.52 -11.64 -44.22
CA ALA A 440 -3.90 -10.44 -44.95
C ALA A 440 -4.35 -9.31 -44.02
N LYS A 441 -5.06 -9.64 -42.93
CA LYS A 441 -5.45 -8.67 -41.89
C LYS A 441 -4.31 -8.29 -40.92
N GLY A 442 -3.12 -8.87 -41.07
CA GLY A 442 -1.97 -8.59 -40.21
C GLY A 442 -2.04 -9.24 -38.83
N TRP A 443 -2.91 -10.24 -38.62
CA TRP A 443 -3.12 -10.87 -37.30
C TRP A 443 -1.97 -11.78 -36.86
N LEU A 444 -1.01 -12.04 -37.74
CA LEU A 444 0.21 -12.82 -37.48
C LEU A 444 1.47 -11.95 -37.35
N ARG A 445 1.37 -10.62 -37.48
CA ARG A 445 2.49 -9.69 -37.31
C ARG A 445 2.64 -9.21 -35.87
#